data_AF-A0A1Y6KJZ5-F1
#
_entry.id   AF-A0A1Y6KJZ5-F1
#
_cell.length_a   1.000
_cell.length_b   1.000
_cell.length_c   1.000
_cell.angle_alpha   90.00
_cell.angle_beta   90.00
_cell.angle_gamma   90.00
#
_symmetry.space_group_name_H-M   'P 1'
#
loop_
_entity.id
_entity.type
_entity.pdbx_description
1 polymer ?
#
loop_
_entity_poly.entity_id
_entity_poly.type
_entity_poly.pdbx_seq_one_letter_code
_entity_poly.pdbx_strand_id
1 'polypeptide(L)'
;MREIAMSIFTEDRVAFYVHLHTFEGDFDKSQSQLRAISSAWTATVLAAIAVLITTGATPIAVPKDGQLVPIGLIDIRSDALAYLRAIICLVGSAGVAAFWYIDQGVYQRLLHSVFAYGLFLESKDPSLPQIRSGMYWANLDVTNRLGIFYRAQFWLFVAVSLGSDIVGRALGHASPTWGVWWIIGVHFVLALAWDIFFSYTSPSLLMLIEDQYPEFAKELPVSRKAGIAGSDPEKRRLAFLARIRHQSKTEPSPSPPQASLTASVA
;
A
#
# COMPACT_ATOMS: atom_id res chain seq x y z
N MET A 1 -41.18 -0.77 28.32
CA MET A 1 -40.70 0.24 27.34
C MET A 1 -39.17 0.26 27.18
N ARG A 2 -38.37 0.14 28.24
CA ARG A 2 -36.89 0.06 28.13
C ARG A 2 -36.37 -1.17 27.35
N GLU A 3 -37.04 -2.32 27.46
CA GLU A 3 -36.65 -3.54 26.73
C GLU A 3 -36.95 -3.47 25.22
N ILE A 4 -38.07 -2.88 24.80
CA ILE A 4 -38.45 -2.75 23.39
C ILE A 4 -37.52 -1.75 22.67
N ALA A 5 -37.11 -0.68 23.36
CA ALA A 5 -36.11 0.24 22.83
C ALA A 5 -34.71 -0.40 22.76
N MET A 6 -34.43 -1.44 23.54
CA MET A 6 -33.13 -2.12 23.52
C MET A 6 -33.06 -3.17 22.40
N SER A 7 -34.17 -3.85 22.07
CA SER A 7 -34.21 -4.88 21.02
C SER A 7 -34.25 -4.31 19.60
N ILE A 8 -34.92 -3.17 19.38
CA ILE A 8 -34.97 -2.51 18.06
C ILE A 8 -33.56 -1.99 17.69
N PHE A 9 -32.80 -1.53 18.67
CA PHE A 9 -31.42 -1.09 18.45
C PHE A 9 -30.45 -2.24 18.15
N THR A 10 -30.74 -3.49 18.53
CA THR A 10 -29.82 -4.60 18.24
C THR A 10 -29.90 -5.12 16.82
N GLU A 11 -31.10 -5.22 16.22
CA GLU A 11 -31.23 -5.71 14.83
C GLU A 11 -30.60 -4.73 13.82
N ASP A 12 -30.91 -3.43 13.95
CA ASP A 12 -30.33 -2.40 13.08
C ASP A 12 -28.80 -2.32 13.20
N ARG A 13 -28.25 -2.53 14.41
CA ARG A 13 -26.80 -2.52 14.65
C ARG A 13 -26.11 -3.73 14.04
N VAL A 14 -26.70 -4.91 14.15
CA VAL A 14 -26.15 -6.13 13.53
C VAL A 14 -26.18 -5.99 12.01
N ALA A 15 -27.30 -5.54 11.44
CA ALA A 15 -27.42 -5.27 10.01
C ALA A 15 -26.36 -4.26 9.53
N PHE A 16 -26.15 -3.20 10.31
CA PHE A 16 -25.11 -2.22 10.01
C PHE A 16 -23.70 -2.81 10.06
N TYR A 17 -23.38 -3.63 11.07
CA TYR A 17 -22.07 -4.28 11.19
C TYR A 17 -21.81 -5.23 10.01
N VAL A 18 -22.84 -5.97 9.57
CA VAL A 18 -22.78 -6.83 8.38
C VAL A 18 -22.52 -6.01 7.11
N HIS A 19 -23.19 -4.86 6.96
CA HIS A 19 -22.94 -3.97 5.83
C HIS A 19 -21.51 -3.44 5.82
N LEU A 20 -21.00 -3.03 6.99
CA LEU A 20 -19.63 -2.54 7.15
C LEU A 20 -18.59 -3.62 6.81
N HIS A 21 -18.84 -4.87 7.24
CA HIS A 21 -18.00 -6.00 6.88
C HIS A 21 -18.03 -6.32 5.38
N THR A 22 -19.22 -6.28 4.75
CA THR A 22 -19.38 -6.49 3.31
C THR A 22 -18.59 -5.45 2.52
N PHE A 23 -18.67 -4.19 2.95
CA PHE A 23 -17.92 -3.09 2.38
C PHE A 23 -16.40 -3.27 2.52
N GLU A 24 -15.91 -3.69 3.69
CA GLU A 24 -14.50 -4.05 3.90
C GLU A 24 -14.06 -5.18 2.93
N GLY A 25 -14.91 -6.19 2.71
CA GLY A 25 -14.63 -7.28 1.78
C GLY A 25 -14.55 -6.85 0.30
N ASP A 26 -15.49 -6.02 -0.16
CA ASP A 26 -15.47 -5.47 -1.52
C ASP A 26 -14.25 -4.56 -1.74
N PHE A 27 -13.88 -3.82 -0.71
CA PHE A 27 -12.69 -3.00 -0.68
C PHE A 27 -11.42 -3.83 -0.84
N ASP A 28 -11.23 -4.87 -0.04
CA ASP A 28 -10.06 -5.75 -0.12
C ASP A 28 -9.91 -6.37 -1.51
N LYS A 29 -11.04 -6.75 -2.13
CA LYS A 29 -11.07 -7.25 -3.51
C LYS A 29 -10.61 -6.20 -4.51
N SER A 30 -11.13 -4.97 -4.42
CA SER A 30 -10.74 -3.88 -5.33
C SER A 30 -9.27 -3.49 -5.18
N GLN A 31 -8.77 -3.45 -3.94
CA GLN A 31 -7.36 -3.18 -3.64
C GLN A 31 -6.45 -4.27 -4.22
N SER A 32 -6.84 -5.53 -4.08
CA SER A 32 -6.11 -6.66 -4.68
C SER A 32 -6.04 -6.55 -6.20
N GLN A 33 -7.14 -6.19 -6.86
CA GLN A 33 -7.19 -5.97 -8.30
C GLN A 33 -6.28 -4.82 -8.75
N LEU A 34 -6.25 -3.69 -8.02
CA LEU A 34 -5.36 -2.58 -8.33
C LEU A 34 -3.89 -2.95 -8.20
N ARG A 35 -3.52 -3.69 -7.16
CA ARG A 35 -2.15 -4.21 -6.99
C ARG A 35 -1.76 -5.15 -8.12
N ALA A 36 -2.69 -5.99 -8.59
CA ALA A 36 -2.47 -6.87 -9.74
C ALA A 36 -2.23 -6.07 -11.03
N ILE A 37 -3.05 -5.04 -11.29
CA ILE A 37 -2.89 -4.15 -12.46
C ILE A 37 -1.55 -3.38 -12.37
N SER A 38 -1.22 -2.84 -11.21
CA SER A 38 0.06 -2.15 -10.97
C SER A 38 1.26 -3.08 -11.20
N SER A 39 1.17 -4.34 -10.77
CA SER A 39 2.22 -5.33 -11.01
C SER A 39 2.34 -5.69 -12.50
N ALA A 40 1.23 -5.86 -13.20
CA ALA A 40 1.20 -6.11 -14.64
C ALA A 40 1.77 -4.94 -15.43
N TRP A 41 1.48 -3.70 -15.01
CA TRP A 41 2.07 -2.49 -15.58
C TRP A 41 3.59 -2.49 -15.42
N THR A 42 4.09 -2.74 -14.21
CA THR A 42 5.53 -2.83 -13.95
C THR A 42 6.20 -3.91 -14.79
N ALA A 43 5.59 -5.10 -14.89
CA ALA A 43 6.09 -6.18 -15.74
C ALA A 43 6.15 -5.77 -17.22
N THR A 44 5.12 -5.05 -17.71
CA THR A 44 5.06 -4.56 -19.10
C THR A 44 6.18 -3.57 -19.38
N VAL A 45 6.43 -2.63 -18.47
CA VAL A 45 7.53 -1.64 -18.58
C VAL A 45 8.89 -2.34 -18.61
N LEU A 46 9.12 -3.30 -17.71
CA LEU A 46 10.36 -4.08 -17.68
C LEU A 46 10.56 -4.92 -18.94
N ALA A 47 9.50 -5.55 -19.46
CA ALA A 47 9.54 -6.29 -20.71
C ALA A 47 9.87 -5.38 -21.90
N ALA A 48 9.26 -4.20 -21.98
CA ALA A 48 9.57 -3.22 -23.01
C ALA A 48 11.05 -2.79 -22.95
N ILE A 49 11.58 -2.50 -21.76
CA ILE A 49 13.00 -2.16 -21.58
C ILE A 49 13.90 -3.31 -22.02
N ALA A 50 13.59 -4.55 -21.63
CA ALA A 50 14.35 -5.73 -22.03
C ALA A 50 14.37 -5.92 -23.56
N VAL A 51 13.23 -5.72 -24.23
CA VAL A 51 13.13 -5.73 -25.70
C VAL A 51 14.00 -4.63 -26.32
N LEU A 52 14.01 -3.42 -25.76
CA LEU A 52 14.86 -2.33 -26.29
C LEU A 52 16.36 -2.58 -26.09
N ILE A 53 16.74 -3.21 -24.97
CA ILE A 53 18.13 -3.59 -24.71
C ILE A 53 18.57 -4.67 -25.71
N THR A 54 17.80 -5.74 -25.86
CA THR A 54 18.09 -6.83 -26.81
C THR A 54 18.10 -6.35 -28.26
N THR A 55 17.18 -5.45 -28.62
CA THR A 55 17.13 -4.80 -29.94
C THR A 55 18.36 -3.91 -30.17
N GLY A 56 18.84 -3.21 -29.15
CA GLY A 56 20.06 -2.41 -29.22
C GLY A 56 21.33 -3.23 -29.34
N ALA A 57 21.37 -4.40 -28.70
CA ALA A 57 22.51 -5.31 -28.72
C ALA A 57 22.62 -6.13 -30.03
N THR A 58 21.55 -6.18 -30.84
CA THR A 58 21.55 -6.92 -32.11
C THR A 58 22.07 -6.03 -33.24
N PRO A 59 23.25 -6.35 -33.82
CA PRO A 59 23.80 -5.57 -34.92
C PRO A 59 22.88 -5.70 -36.15
N ILE A 60 22.54 -4.57 -36.77
CA ILE A 60 21.94 -4.57 -38.11
C ILE A 60 23.08 -4.83 -39.09
N ALA A 61 23.20 -6.07 -39.51
CA ALA A 61 24.05 -6.42 -40.61
C ALA A 61 23.24 -6.38 -41.91
N VAL A 62 23.75 -5.67 -42.90
CA VAL A 62 23.21 -5.72 -44.26
C VAL A 62 24.18 -6.55 -45.11
N PRO A 63 23.67 -7.52 -45.88
CA PRO A 63 24.50 -8.30 -46.78
C PRO A 63 25.09 -7.37 -47.84
N LYS A 64 26.42 -7.24 -47.83
CA LYS A 64 27.19 -6.59 -48.89
C LYS A 64 28.22 -7.60 -49.38
N ASP A 65 28.10 -7.99 -50.65
CA ASP A 65 28.99 -8.95 -51.31
C ASP A 65 29.11 -10.30 -50.56
N GLY A 66 28.01 -10.76 -49.95
CA GLY A 66 27.97 -12.02 -49.19
C GLY A 66 28.57 -11.93 -47.77
N GLN A 67 29.04 -10.76 -47.34
CA GLN A 67 29.48 -10.51 -45.96
C GLN A 67 28.51 -9.58 -45.23
N LEU A 68 28.34 -9.85 -43.94
CA LEU A 68 27.53 -9.05 -43.02
C LEU A 68 28.40 -7.89 -42.52
N VAL A 69 28.23 -6.69 -43.11
CA VAL A 69 28.98 -5.50 -42.71
C VAL A 69 28.10 -4.64 -41.78
N PRO A 70 28.60 -4.23 -40.60
CA PRO A 70 27.87 -3.31 -39.73
C PRO A 70 27.70 -1.96 -40.42
N ILE A 71 26.45 -1.49 -40.51
CA ILE A 71 26.15 -0.16 -41.06
C ILE A 71 26.50 0.90 -39.99
N GLY A 72 27.18 1.98 -40.40
CA GLY A 72 27.47 3.15 -39.55
C GLY A 72 26.24 3.93 -39.02
N LEU A 73 25.04 3.34 -39.05
CA LEU A 73 23.81 3.82 -38.39
C LEU A 73 23.67 3.27 -36.96
N ILE A 74 24.60 2.43 -36.51
CA ILE A 74 24.57 1.83 -35.18
C ILE A 74 24.45 2.90 -34.09
N ASP A 75 25.18 4.02 -34.22
CA ASP A 75 25.21 5.08 -33.20
C ASP A 75 23.87 5.85 -33.10
N ILE A 76 23.25 6.20 -34.24
CA ILE A 76 21.96 6.91 -34.26
C ILE A 76 20.85 6.01 -33.67
N ARG A 77 20.87 4.72 -34.01
CA ARG A 77 19.90 3.76 -33.48
C ARG A 77 20.11 3.51 -31.99
N SER A 78 21.35 3.36 -31.52
CA SER A 78 21.63 3.15 -30.10
C SER A 78 21.19 4.35 -29.27
N ASP A 79 21.40 5.56 -29.77
CA ASP A 79 20.97 6.79 -29.11
C ASP A 79 19.44 6.86 -29.03
N ALA A 80 18.73 6.67 -30.14
CA ALA A 80 17.27 6.67 -30.17
C ALA A 80 16.67 5.63 -29.21
N LEU A 81 17.24 4.42 -29.15
CA LEU A 81 16.82 3.38 -28.21
C LEU A 81 17.12 3.77 -26.76
N ALA A 82 18.23 4.47 -26.47
CA ALA A 82 18.54 4.98 -25.14
C ALA A 82 17.52 6.03 -24.67
N TYR A 83 17.14 6.97 -25.54
CA TYR A 83 16.07 7.93 -25.26
C TYR A 83 14.74 7.23 -24.97
N LEU A 84 14.37 6.26 -25.80
CA LEU A 84 13.12 5.55 -25.64
C LEU A 84 13.08 4.75 -24.33
N ARG A 85 14.19 4.11 -23.93
CA ARG A 85 14.30 3.44 -22.62
C ARG A 85 14.08 4.42 -21.47
N ALA A 86 14.74 5.58 -21.50
CA ALA A 86 14.59 6.58 -20.45
C ALA A 86 13.15 7.12 -20.35
N ILE A 87 12.49 7.36 -21.49
CA ILE A 87 11.09 7.79 -21.55
C ILE A 87 10.16 6.69 -21.02
N ILE A 88 10.38 5.42 -21.39
CA ILE A 88 9.58 4.30 -20.89
C ILE A 88 9.73 4.14 -19.37
N CYS A 89 10.93 4.31 -18.82
CA CYS A 89 11.14 4.32 -17.37
C CYS A 89 10.34 5.44 -16.69
N LEU A 90 10.36 6.65 -17.27
CA LEU A 90 9.60 7.80 -16.76
C LEU A 90 8.09 7.56 -16.81
N VAL A 91 7.56 7.10 -17.95
CA VAL A 91 6.14 6.76 -18.12
C VAL A 91 5.74 5.59 -17.22
N GLY A 92 6.63 4.61 -17.07
CA GLY A 92 6.46 3.49 -16.15
C GLY A 92 6.27 3.95 -14.72
N SER A 93 7.14 4.83 -14.23
CA SER A 93 6.97 5.48 -12.92
C SER A 93 5.69 6.27 -12.81
N ALA A 94 5.32 7.05 -13.83
CA ALA A 94 4.08 7.83 -13.83
C ALA A 94 2.82 6.94 -13.74
N GLY A 95 2.82 5.78 -14.42
CA GLY A 95 1.72 4.82 -14.30
C GLY A 95 1.63 4.21 -12.89
N VAL A 96 2.76 3.82 -12.30
CA VAL A 96 2.79 3.36 -10.89
C VAL A 96 2.33 4.47 -9.94
N ALA A 97 2.70 5.74 -10.22
CA ALA A 97 2.23 6.90 -9.49
C ALA A 97 0.72 7.03 -9.46
N ALA A 98 0.10 6.89 -10.62
CA ALA A 98 -1.35 6.99 -10.76
C ALA A 98 -2.05 5.86 -9.99
N PHE A 99 -1.58 4.62 -10.10
CA PHE A 99 -2.14 3.50 -9.33
C PHE A 99 -1.98 3.70 -7.83
N TRP A 100 -0.84 4.22 -7.40
CA TRP A 100 -0.58 4.51 -6.00
C TRP A 100 -1.46 5.65 -5.47
N TYR A 101 -1.63 6.72 -6.24
CA TYR A 101 -2.53 7.82 -5.89
C TYR A 101 -3.96 7.33 -5.69
N ILE A 102 -4.43 6.43 -6.56
CA ILE A 102 -5.75 5.81 -6.43
C ILE A 102 -5.79 4.94 -5.15
N ASP A 103 -4.84 4.01 -4.97
CA ASP A 103 -4.78 3.08 -3.83
C ASP A 103 -4.63 3.79 -2.46
N GLN A 104 -3.80 4.82 -2.34
CA GLN A 104 -3.66 5.55 -1.07
C GLN A 104 -4.69 6.66 -0.92
N GLY A 105 -4.94 7.42 -1.97
CA GLY A 105 -5.76 8.62 -1.91
C GLY A 105 -7.24 8.32 -1.75
N VAL A 106 -7.76 7.35 -2.51
CA VAL A 106 -9.18 7.00 -2.46
C VAL A 106 -9.41 5.87 -1.48
N TYR A 107 -8.71 4.77 -1.70
CA TYR A 107 -8.99 3.54 -0.98
C TYR A 107 -8.60 3.69 0.49
N GLN A 108 -7.38 4.13 0.78
CA GLN A 108 -6.97 4.19 2.17
C GLN A 108 -7.77 5.18 3.03
N ARG A 109 -8.21 6.30 2.46
CA ARG A 109 -9.11 7.24 3.17
C ARG A 109 -10.47 6.60 3.49
N LEU A 110 -10.99 5.80 2.57
CA LEU A 110 -12.25 5.10 2.72
C LEU A 110 -12.15 3.96 3.75
N LEU A 111 -11.05 3.21 3.74
CA LEU A 111 -10.78 2.21 4.76
C LEU A 111 -10.58 2.87 6.12
N HIS A 112 -9.84 3.98 6.18
CA HIS A 112 -9.63 4.70 7.43
C HIS A 112 -10.94 5.28 7.98
N SER A 113 -11.86 5.78 7.16
CA SER A 113 -13.14 6.29 7.65
C SER A 113 -14.02 5.17 8.22
N VAL A 114 -14.11 4.05 7.51
CA VAL A 114 -14.86 2.87 7.97
C VAL A 114 -14.23 2.27 9.23
N PHE A 115 -12.90 2.16 9.25
CA PHE A 115 -12.18 1.67 10.41
C PHE A 115 -12.32 2.61 11.61
N ALA A 116 -12.18 3.92 11.42
CA ALA A 116 -12.38 4.93 12.45
C ALA A 116 -13.78 4.86 13.06
N TYR A 117 -14.79 4.74 12.21
CA TYR A 117 -16.17 4.61 12.67
C TYR A 117 -16.42 3.29 13.41
N GLY A 118 -15.92 2.16 12.88
CA GLY A 118 -16.02 0.87 13.56
C GLY A 118 -15.31 0.89 14.92
N LEU A 119 -14.14 1.51 15.01
CA LEU A 119 -13.38 1.70 16.25
C LEU A 119 -14.15 2.59 17.24
N PHE A 120 -14.81 3.65 16.76
CA PHE A 120 -15.69 4.48 17.57
C PHE A 120 -16.89 3.68 18.11
N LEU A 121 -17.55 2.87 17.28
CA LEU A 121 -18.66 2.02 17.71
C LEU A 121 -18.22 1.01 18.77
N GLU A 122 -17.10 0.33 18.55
CA GLU A 122 -16.50 -0.61 19.51
C GLU A 122 -16.20 0.08 20.85
N SER A 123 -15.82 1.36 20.84
CA SER A 123 -15.58 2.14 22.06
C SER A 123 -16.86 2.51 22.83
N LYS A 124 -17.99 2.66 22.12
CA LYS A 124 -19.28 3.04 22.71
C LYS A 124 -20.06 1.84 23.21
N ASP A 125 -19.87 0.68 22.60
CA ASP A 125 -20.59 -0.54 22.93
C ASP A 125 -19.62 -1.69 23.21
N PRO A 126 -19.32 -1.95 24.50
CA PRO A 126 -18.45 -3.05 24.90
C PRO A 126 -19.03 -4.44 24.62
N SER A 127 -20.28 -4.58 24.13
CA SER A 127 -20.84 -5.87 23.72
C SER A 127 -20.41 -6.29 22.31
N LEU A 128 -19.98 -5.34 21.48
CA LEU A 128 -19.51 -5.62 20.13
C LEU A 128 -18.13 -6.29 20.14
N PRO A 129 -17.83 -7.15 19.14
CA PRO A 129 -16.50 -7.73 18.97
C PRO A 129 -15.43 -6.63 18.80
N GLN A 130 -14.43 -6.62 19.68
CA GLN A 130 -13.38 -5.60 19.74
C GLN A 130 -12.22 -5.86 18.75
N ILE A 131 -12.56 -6.26 17.52
CA ILE A 131 -11.59 -6.69 16.51
C ILE A 131 -10.75 -5.50 16.05
N ARG A 132 -11.37 -4.36 15.73
CA ARG A 132 -10.65 -3.16 15.24
C ARG A 132 -9.81 -2.54 16.33
N SER A 133 -10.30 -2.54 17.57
CA SER A 133 -9.54 -2.11 18.74
C SER A 133 -8.27 -2.96 18.94
N GLY A 134 -8.38 -4.28 18.78
CA GLY A 134 -7.24 -5.19 18.78
C GLY A 134 -6.28 -4.97 17.61
N MET A 135 -6.79 -4.74 16.41
CA MET A 135 -5.98 -4.44 15.22
C MET A 135 -5.25 -3.10 15.34
N TYR A 136 -5.93 -2.05 15.81
CA TYR A 136 -5.34 -0.74 16.09
C TYR A 136 -4.21 -0.86 17.12
N TRP A 137 -4.41 -1.68 18.16
CA TRP A 137 -3.38 -1.98 19.14
C TRP A 137 -2.15 -2.67 18.52
N ALA A 138 -2.39 -3.69 17.70
CA ALA A 138 -1.33 -4.48 17.08
C ALA A 138 -0.55 -3.68 16.03
N ASN A 139 -1.24 -2.82 15.27
CA ASN A 139 -0.68 -2.04 14.19
C ASN A 139 -1.20 -0.60 14.22
N LEU A 140 -0.63 0.19 15.15
CA LEU A 140 -0.97 1.60 15.40
C LEU A 140 -1.03 2.48 14.14
N ASP A 141 -0.33 2.10 13.06
CA ASP A 141 -0.53 2.64 11.72
C ASP A 141 0.14 1.74 10.64
N VAL A 142 -0.64 0.91 9.93
CA VAL A 142 -0.10 0.07 8.83
C VAL A 142 0.31 0.90 7.62
N THR A 143 -0.25 2.11 7.47
CA THR A 143 -0.10 3.02 6.32
C THR A 143 1.35 3.24 5.93
N ASN A 144 2.20 3.53 6.93
CA ASN A 144 3.56 3.96 6.67
C ASN A 144 4.43 2.85 6.03
N ARG A 145 4.17 1.58 6.39
CA ARG A 145 4.91 0.44 5.81
C ARG A 145 4.47 0.16 4.39
N LEU A 146 3.17 0.28 4.11
CA LEU A 146 2.63 0.06 2.76
C LEU A 146 3.16 1.11 1.77
N GLY A 147 3.32 2.36 2.24
CA GLY A 147 3.92 3.43 1.44
C GLY A 147 5.35 3.12 0.98
N ILE A 148 6.15 2.33 1.70
CA ILE A 148 7.52 1.97 1.26
C ILE A 148 7.49 1.11 0.01
N PHE A 149 6.55 0.15 -0.09
CA PHE A 149 6.48 -0.78 -1.21
C PHE A 149 6.27 -0.05 -2.55
N TYR A 150 5.37 0.94 -2.56
CA TYR A 150 5.11 1.74 -3.77
C TYR A 150 6.25 2.72 -4.07
N ARG A 151 6.82 3.37 -3.05
CA ARG A 151 8.00 4.23 -3.21
C ARG A 151 9.17 3.47 -3.83
N ALA A 152 9.40 2.23 -3.41
CA ALA A 152 10.44 1.39 -3.98
C ALA A 152 10.28 1.17 -5.50
N GLN A 153 9.04 1.07 -6.01
CA GLN A 153 8.80 0.91 -7.44
C GLN A 153 9.13 2.16 -8.27
N PHE A 154 8.98 3.37 -7.70
CA PHE A 154 9.45 4.59 -8.36
C PHE A 154 10.95 4.60 -8.52
N TRP A 155 11.64 4.33 -7.41
CA TRP A 155 13.10 4.28 -7.36
C TRP A 155 13.66 3.14 -8.22
N LEU A 156 12.90 2.04 -8.38
CA LEU A 156 13.27 0.95 -9.27
C LEU A 156 13.47 1.43 -10.71
N PHE A 157 12.54 2.20 -11.30
CA PHE A 157 12.71 2.62 -12.70
C PHE A 157 13.81 3.67 -12.89
N VAL A 158 14.04 4.52 -11.90
CA VAL A 158 15.21 5.42 -11.89
C VAL A 158 16.50 4.58 -11.86
N ALA A 159 16.58 3.58 -10.99
CA ALA A 159 17.71 2.68 -10.89
C ALA A 159 17.92 1.84 -12.16
N VAL A 160 16.84 1.36 -12.79
CA VAL A 160 16.90 0.64 -14.07
C VAL A 160 17.40 1.55 -15.18
N SER A 161 16.95 2.80 -15.23
CA SER A 161 17.42 3.78 -16.22
C SER A 161 18.94 4.03 -16.07
N LEU A 162 19.40 4.32 -14.86
CA LEU A 162 20.82 4.52 -14.53
C LEU A 162 21.65 3.26 -14.80
N GLY A 163 21.18 2.10 -14.34
CA GLY A 163 21.86 0.82 -14.52
C GLY A 163 21.99 0.44 -15.99
N SER A 164 20.95 0.68 -16.80
CA SER A 164 21.00 0.42 -18.23
C SER A 164 22.03 1.27 -18.97
N ASP A 165 22.23 2.53 -18.55
CA ASP A 165 23.29 3.38 -19.09
C ASP A 165 24.68 2.87 -18.68
N ILE A 166 24.89 2.60 -17.39
CA ILE A 166 26.17 2.11 -16.87
C ILE A 166 26.58 0.81 -17.59
N VAL A 167 25.65 -0.13 -17.73
CA VAL A 167 25.88 -1.38 -18.46
C VAL A 167 26.18 -1.09 -19.93
N GLY A 168 25.44 -0.18 -20.57
CA GLY A 168 25.67 0.18 -21.96
C GLY A 168 27.11 0.69 -22.21
N ARG A 169 27.62 1.55 -21.32
CA ARG A 169 29.00 2.04 -21.39
C ARG A 169 30.03 0.95 -21.15
N ALA A 170 29.76 0.05 -20.19
CA ALA A 170 30.64 -1.07 -19.91
C ALA A 170 30.78 -2.01 -21.12
N LEU A 171 29.75 -2.09 -21.96
CA LEU A 171 29.76 -2.83 -23.23
C LEU A 171 30.38 -2.05 -24.41
N GLY A 172 30.92 -0.85 -24.17
CA GLY A 172 31.60 -0.04 -25.18
C GLY A 172 30.66 0.77 -26.09
N HIS A 173 29.38 0.91 -25.74
CA HIS A 173 28.53 1.87 -26.42
C HIS A 173 29.02 3.29 -26.14
N ALA A 174 28.95 4.18 -27.14
CA ALA A 174 29.25 5.59 -26.97
C ALA A 174 28.46 6.15 -25.78
N SER A 175 29.08 7.06 -25.02
CA SER A 175 28.39 7.72 -23.91
C SER A 175 27.08 8.32 -24.45
N PRO A 176 25.95 8.14 -23.75
CA PRO A 176 24.69 8.70 -24.19
C PRO A 176 24.87 10.19 -24.45
N THR A 177 24.14 10.68 -25.45
CA THR A 177 23.98 12.10 -25.63
C THR A 177 23.54 12.75 -24.31
N TRP A 178 23.99 13.97 -24.08
CA TRP A 178 23.63 14.77 -22.90
C TRP A 178 22.11 14.79 -22.63
N GLY A 179 21.28 14.67 -23.67
CA GLY A 179 19.83 14.64 -23.52
C GLY A 179 19.27 13.41 -22.78
N VAL A 180 19.91 12.24 -22.84
CA VAL A 180 19.45 11.07 -22.06
C VAL A 180 19.63 11.34 -20.56
N TRP A 181 20.77 11.93 -20.17
CA TRP A 181 21.02 12.34 -18.79
C TRP A 181 20.06 13.40 -18.29
N TRP A 182 19.68 14.33 -19.16
CA TRP A 182 18.65 15.31 -18.84
C TRP A 182 17.32 14.63 -18.47
N ILE A 183 16.87 13.64 -19.25
CA ILE A 183 15.63 12.89 -18.96
C ILE A 183 15.75 12.12 -17.65
N ILE A 184 16.88 11.44 -17.41
CA ILE A 184 17.13 10.73 -16.15
C ILE A 184 17.12 11.70 -14.97
N GLY A 185 17.75 12.87 -15.11
CA GLY A 185 17.77 13.91 -14.09
C GLY A 185 16.37 14.44 -13.77
N VAL A 186 15.57 14.74 -14.80
CA VAL A 186 14.16 15.12 -14.64
C VAL A 186 13.38 14.03 -13.93
N HIS A 187 13.56 12.76 -14.32
CA HIS A 187 12.90 11.62 -13.69
C HIS A 187 13.27 11.49 -12.21
N PHE A 188 14.55 11.62 -11.86
CA PHE A 188 15.01 11.62 -10.47
C PHE A 188 14.37 12.74 -9.65
N VAL A 189 14.37 13.98 -10.17
CA VAL A 189 13.78 15.13 -9.47
C VAL A 189 12.28 14.93 -9.25
N LEU A 190 11.56 14.42 -10.26
CA LEU A 190 10.14 14.12 -10.12
C LEU A 190 9.88 13.01 -9.09
N ALA A 191 10.68 11.94 -9.10
CA ALA A 191 10.57 10.87 -8.11
C ALA A 191 10.82 11.39 -6.68
N LEU A 192 11.83 12.23 -6.50
CA LEU A 192 12.14 12.86 -5.22
C LEU A 192 11.03 13.82 -4.76
N ALA A 193 10.56 14.70 -5.64
CA ALA A 193 9.47 15.63 -5.34
C ALA A 193 8.19 14.89 -4.95
N TRP A 194 7.91 13.78 -5.63
CA TRP A 194 6.78 12.92 -5.33
C TRP A 194 6.93 12.20 -3.97
N ASP A 195 8.11 11.66 -3.66
CA ASP A 195 8.39 11.03 -2.36
C ASP A 195 8.24 12.03 -1.20
N ILE A 196 8.77 13.24 -1.38
CA ILE A 196 8.61 14.36 -0.44
C ILE A 196 7.13 14.68 -0.28
N PHE A 197 6.42 14.97 -1.37
CA PHE A 197 5.00 15.34 -1.34
C PHE A 197 4.18 14.32 -0.55
N PHE A 198 4.29 13.03 -0.88
CA PHE A 198 3.50 12.01 -0.20
C PHE A 198 3.91 11.76 1.24
N SER A 199 5.20 11.89 1.57
CA SER A 199 5.66 11.79 2.96
C SER A 199 5.04 12.87 3.85
N TYR A 200 4.64 14.02 3.27
CA TYR A 200 3.99 15.11 3.98
C TYR A 200 2.46 15.13 3.87
N THR A 201 1.88 14.65 2.77
CA THR A 201 0.43 14.79 2.52
C THR A 201 -0.41 13.56 2.88
N SER A 202 0.21 12.41 3.15
CA SER A 202 -0.55 11.18 3.42
C SER A 202 -1.23 11.28 4.80
N PRO A 203 -2.58 11.33 4.87
CA PRO A 203 -3.28 11.45 6.14
C PRO A 203 -3.12 10.17 6.94
N SER A 204 -2.62 10.29 8.17
CA SER A 204 -2.62 9.16 9.11
C SER A 204 -4.05 8.82 9.54
N LEU A 205 -4.29 7.57 9.91
CA LEU A 205 -5.56 7.15 10.50
C LEU A 205 -5.91 8.01 11.73
N LEU A 206 -4.90 8.34 12.55
CA LEU A 206 -5.08 9.18 13.73
C LEU A 206 -5.56 10.59 13.36
N MET A 207 -4.97 11.23 12.34
CA MET A 207 -5.44 12.55 11.88
C MET A 207 -6.91 12.50 11.45
N LEU A 208 -7.33 11.44 10.76
CA LEU A 208 -8.72 11.28 10.36
C LEU A 208 -9.65 11.10 11.58
N ILE A 209 -9.22 10.33 12.58
CA ILE A 209 -9.98 10.15 13.83
C ILE A 209 -10.02 11.46 14.63
N GLU A 210 -8.93 12.23 14.68
CA GLU A 210 -8.90 13.53 15.34
C GLU A 210 -9.85 14.54 14.69
N ASP A 211 -9.94 14.53 13.36
CA ASP A 211 -10.85 15.40 12.60
C ASP A 211 -12.33 15.01 12.79
N GLN A 212 -12.65 13.71 12.69
CA GLN A 212 -14.04 13.23 12.72
C GLN A 212 -14.56 12.96 14.14
N TYR A 213 -13.71 12.53 15.06
CA TYR A 213 -14.04 12.09 16.41
C TYR A 213 -13.04 12.63 17.45
N PRO A 214 -12.92 13.97 17.61
CA PRO A 214 -11.86 14.60 18.41
C PRO A 214 -11.85 14.15 19.88
N GLU A 215 -13.00 13.91 20.48
CA GLU A 215 -13.08 13.40 21.86
C GLU A 215 -12.60 11.95 21.97
N PHE A 216 -12.92 11.12 20.97
CA PHE A 216 -12.47 9.74 20.94
C PHE A 216 -10.96 9.64 20.71
N ALA A 217 -10.40 10.50 19.86
CA ALA A 217 -8.97 10.56 19.59
C ALA A 217 -8.13 10.76 20.86
N LYS A 218 -8.63 11.56 21.81
CA LYS A 218 -7.96 11.80 23.12
C LYS A 218 -7.83 10.54 23.97
N GLU A 219 -8.70 9.55 23.74
CA GLU A 219 -8.74 8.29 24.47
C GLU A 219 -7.87 7.19 23.83
N LEU A 220 -7.43 7.38 22.59
CA LEU A 220 -6.64 6.38 21.87
C LEU A 220 -5.16 6.40 22.30
N PRO A 221 -4.50 5.23 22.31
CA PRO A 221 -3.06 5.16 22.51
C PRO A 221 -2.34 5.77 21.30
N VAL A 222 -1.55 6.81 21.55
CA VAL A 222 -0.73 7.46 20.54
C VAL A 222 0.66 6.81 20.48
N SER A 223 1.23 6.71 19.27
CA SER A 223 2.62 6.28 19.11
C SER A 223 3.56 7.22 19.87
N ARG A 224 4.56 6.66 20.57
CA ARG A 224 5.52 7.43 21.41
C ARG A 224 6.24 8.55 20.66
N LYS A 225 6.30 8.47 19.32
CA LYS A 225 6.90 9.50 18.46
C LYS A 225 6.02 10.77 18.29
N ALA A 226 4.74 10.73 18.62
CA ALA A 226 3.80 11.82 18.36
C ALA A 226 3.90 13.00 19.35
N GLY A 227 4.73 12.91 20.40
CA GLY A 227 5.14 14.07 21.21
C GLY A 227 4.01 14.88 21.85
N ILE A 228 2.83 14.30 22.07
CA ILE A 228 1.71 15.02 22.69
C ILE A 228 2.05 15.33 24.15
N ALA A 229 2.39 16.58 24.43
CA ALA A 229 2.71 17.06 25.76
C ALA A 229 1.50 16.97 26.70
N GLY A 230 1.67 16.39 27.88
CA GLY A 230 0.71 16.49 28.99
C GLY A 230 -0.18 15.27 29.25
N SER A 231 -0.08 14.19 28.48
CA SER A 231 -0.78 12.93 28.80
C SER A 231 0.19 11.78 29.00
N ASP A 232 0.06 11.06 30.12
CA ASP A 232 0.80 9.83 30.37
C ASP A 232 0.41 8.76 29.32
N PRO A 233 1.29 8.45 28.36
CA PRO A 233 0.98 7.52 27.27
C PRO A 233 0.77 6.09 27.80
N GLU A 234 1.37 5.75 28.94
CA GLU A 234 1.19 4.44 29.58
C GLU A 234 -0.21 4.33 30.18
N LYS A 235 -0.71 5.38 30.84
CA LYS A 235 -2.08 5.43 31.34
C LYS A 235 -3.12 5.26 30.23
N ARG A 236 -2.96 5.96 29.09
CA ARG A 236 -3.87 5.82 27.93
C ARG A 236 -3.84 4.40 27.37
N ARG A 237 -2.64 3.84 27.22
CA ARG A 237 -2.44 2.44 26.81
C ARG A 237 -3.15 1.46 27.74
N LEU A 238 -2.98 1.60 29.05
CA LEU A 238 -3.61 0.72 30.04
C LEU A 238 -5.14 0.85 30.02
N ALA A 239 -5.67 2.07 29.90
CA ALA A 239 -7.11 2.30 29.76
C ALA A 239 -7.67 1.67 28.48
N PHE A 240 -6.96 1.75 27.36
CA PHE A 240 -7.33 1.10 26.11
C PHE A 240 -7.30 -0.43 26.23
N LEU A 241 -6.24 -1.00 26.81
CA LEU A 241 -6.14 -2.45 27.02
C LEU A 241 -7.19 -3.00 27.99
N ALA A 242 -7.56 -2.23 29.02
CA ALA A 242 -8.62 -2.62 29.94
C ALA A 242 -9.96 -2.78 29.20
N ARG A 243 -10.28 -1.88 28.27
CA ARG A 243 -11.49 -1.97 27.42
C ARG A 243 -11.51 -3.26 26.59
N ILE A 244 -10.39 -3.59 25.93
CA ILE A 244 -10.29 -4.81 25.12
C ILE A 244 -10.42 -6.08 25.99
N ARG A 245 -9.81 -6.11 27.18
CA ARG A 245 -9.78 -7.30 28.04
C ARG A 245 -11.10 -7.64 28.72
N HIS A 246 -12.00 -6.68 28.92
CA HIS A 246 -13.24 -6.90 29.67
C HIS A 246 -14.15 -7.99 29.07
N GLN A 247 -14.02 -8.32 27.78
CA GLN A 247 -14.73 -9.47 27.18
C GLN A 247 -14.05 -10.83 27.35
N SER A 248 -12.73 -10.88 27.61
CA SER A 248 -12.02 -12.17 27.76
C SER A 248 -12.33 -12.91 29.07
N LYS A 249 -12.92 -12.21 30.05
CA LYS A 249 -13.13 -12.73 31.41
C LYS A 249 -14.58 -13.07 31.75
N THR A 250 -15.55 -12.74 30.89
CA THR A 250 -16.96 -12.73 31.29
C THR A 250 -17.76 -13.99 30.97
N GLU A 251 -17.22 -14.98 30.27
CA GLU A 251 -17.89 -16.28 30.17
C GLU A 251 -16.94 -17.41 30.59
N PRO A 252 -17.22 -18.11 31.71
CA PRO A 252 -16.65 -19.44 31.88
C PRO A 252 -17.12 -20.24 30.68
N SER A 253 -16.17 -20.67 29.84
CA SER A 253 -16.44 -21.59 28.72
C SER A 253 -17.41 -22.65 29.24
N PRO A 254 -18.62 -22.80 28.63
CA PRO A 254 -19.54 -23.83 29.05
C PRO A 254 -18.76 -25.13 29.02
N SER A 255 -18.77 -25.82 30.17
CA SER A 255 -18.04 -27.08 30.31
C SER A 255 -18.38 -27.93 29.10
N PRO A 256 -17.40 -28.47 28.36
CA PRO A 256 -17.69 -29.33 27.23
C PRO A 256 -18.72 -30.37 27.71
N PRO A 257 -19.81 -30.61 26.94
CA PRO A 257 -20.85 -31.52 27.37
C PRO A 257 -20.18 -32.83 27.77
N GLN A 258 -20.29 -33.18 29.05
CA GLN A 258 -19.79 -34.45 29.53
C GLN A 258 -20.63 -35.51 28.81
N ALA A 259 -20.09 -36.05 27.72
CA ALA A 259 -20.71 -37.15 27.01
C ALA A 259 -20.83 -38.31 28.00
N SER A 260 -22.05 -38.53 28.48
CA SER A 260 -22.38 -39.67 29.33
C SER A 260 -22.28 -40.93 28.49
N LEU A 261 -21.08 -41.51 28.48
CA LEU A 261 -20.83 -42.88 28.04
C LEU A 261 -21.59 -43.84 28.96
N THR A 262 -22.87 -44.05 28.66
CA THR A 262 -23.65 -45.17 29.18
C THR A 262 -23.32 -46.39 28.35
N ALA A 263 -22.30 -47.13 28.79
CA ALA A 263 -22.00 -48.45 28.28
C ALA A 263 -23.14 -49.40 28.70
N SER A 264 -24.03 -49.71 27.77
CA SER A 264 -24.98 -50.81 27.88
C SER A 264 -24.20 -52.12 27.76
N VAL A 265 -24.03 -52.81 28.89
CA VAL A 265 -23.55 -54.20 28.94
C VAL A 265 -24.68 -55.11 28.46
N ALA A 266 -24.41 -55.87 27.39
CA ALA A 266 -25.16 -57.04 26.98
C ALA A 266 -24.16 -58.15 26.62
#